data_AF-A0A1G4FHP1-F1
#
_entry.id   AF-A0A1G4FHP1-F1
#
_cell.length_a   1.000
_cell.length_b   1.000
_cell.length_c   1.000
_cell.angle_alpha   90.00
_cell.angle_beta   90.00
_cell.angle_gamma   90.00
#
_symmetry.space_group_name_H-M   'P 1'
#
loop_
_entity.id
_entity.type
_entity.pdbx_description
1 polymer ?
#
loop_
_entity_poly.entity_id
_entity_poly.type
_entity_poly.pdbx_seq_one_letter_code
_entity_poly.pdbx_strand_id
1 'polypeptide(L)'
;MNFKISLTENERILLSILVFLIVFWGMLKFFVFPQRDKIFMLNSTKDEYTDILDRRNGIFRREDKTEKELITLKENKDDIYRKYFPSLDQAQILYMLNNMIENSEVRINDISFSPYSKEKIEGITFDYVDISLPYEGYYDGLMEILKNIGTSSKKLVITGLTIDRADDDAVKGDIFLRAYSIEGNDDENKDFVYMEEPKNSYKEDPFKSDFNYEKIKNSEDLSDSLENTENSSGISGNSSYTYGSQEESGEQKANKKLLESFDDGEIYFMPSHVDIGGRISKSSNSKEGKYSLRLEYNILGLEKENRAFVDLTDENIKIDYPPDSVGMWVYSYGYSPVTVGIRFSTQDGEKIYTNISNGIGWTGWKYVEAKPPSDLKVYPLKIDRIYVELNENKNDYGVILIDELEANYPLNQGQSASEDKNTFIFYVVEKGDTLDKICDKTHSNRNRKNDILKYNEISGDQDLIPGKILVLPVQDGR
;
A
#
# COMPACT_ATOMS: atom_id res chain seq x y z
N MET A 1 -55.15 -68.73 -5.84
CA MET A 1 -54.58 -69.90 -6.56
C MET A 1 -53.28 -70.25 -5.87
N ASN A 2 -53.30 -71.23 -4.95
CA ASN A 2 -52.12 -71.61 -4.15
C ASN A 2 -51.35 -72.72 -4.89
N PHE A 3 -50.30 -72.35 -5.61
CA PHE A 3 -49.37 -73.34 -6.16
C PHE A 3 -48.53 -73.92 -5.01
N LYS A 4 -48.89 -75.12 -4.53
CA LYS A 4 -48.05 -75.93 -3.64
C LYS A 4 -47.02 -76.65 -4.50
N ILE A 5 -45.79 -76.13 -4.52
CA ILE A 5 -44.64 -76.78 -5.17
C ILE A 5 -44.14 -77.87 -4.22
N SER A 6 -44.15 -79.14 -4.64
CA SER A 6 -43.57 -80.25 -3.88
C SER A 6 -42.10 -80.41 -4.26
N LEU A 7 -41.20 -79.93 -3.40
CA LEU A 7 -39.74 -80.01 -3.58
C LEU A 7 -39.19 -81.34 -3.02
N THR A 8 -38.33 -82.00 -3.80
CA THR A 8 -37.54 -83.18 -3.42
C THR A 8 -36.47 -82.85 -2.37
N GLU A 9 -35.95 -83.83 -1.64
CA GLU A 9 -34.94 -83.58 -0.58
C GLU A 9 -33.67 -82.90 -1.12
N ASN A 10 -33.22 -83.30 -2.30
CA ASN A 10 -32.06 -82.71 -2.96
C ASN A 10 -32.31 -81.23 -3.35
N GLU A 11 -33.52 -80.88 -3.78
CA GLU A 11 -33.88 -79.50 -4.12
C GLU A 11 -33.91 -78.59 -2.90
N ARG A 12 -34.31 -79.08 -1.72
CA ARG A 12 -34.25 -78.28 -0.47
C ARG A 12 -32.82 -78.01 -0.03
N ILE A 13 -31.93 -78.99 -0.15
CA ILE A 13 -30.50 -78.82 0.17
C ILE A 13 -29.87 -77.80 -0.78
N LEU A 14 -30.17 -77.89 -2.08
CA LEU A 14 -29.63 -76.99 -3.10
C LEU A 14 -30.15 -75.56 -2.93
N LEU A 15 -31.42 -75.38 -2.55
CA LEU A 15 -31.99 -74.07 -2.19
C LEU A 15 -31.34 -73.47 -0.94
N SER A 16 -31.07 -74.27 0.08
CA SER A 16 -30.41 -73.81 1.31
C SER A 16 -28.98 -73.33 1.03
N ILE A 17 -28.24 -74.07 0.20
CA ILE A 17 -26.89 -73.67 -0.26
C ILE A 17 -26.96 -72.38 -1.08
N LEU A 18 -27.92 -72.26 -1.99
CA LEU A 18 -28.10 -71.04 -2.79
C LEU A 18 -28.37 -69.82 -1.90
N VAL A 19 -29.26 -69.95 -0.91
CA VAL A 19 -29.55 -68.88 0.04
C VAL A 19 -28.32 -68.50 0.85
N PHE A 20 -27.54 -69.49 1.33
CA PHE A 20 -26.29 -69.23 2.03
C PHE A 20 -25.28 -68.49 1.14
N LEU A 21 -25.15 -68.89 -0.13
CA LEU A 21 -24.23 -68.27 -1.09
C LEU A 21 -24.64 -66.82 -1.41
N ILE A 22 -25.94 -66.54 -1.52
CA ILE A 22 -26.48 -65.19 -1.69
C ILE A 22 -26.20 -64.32 -0.47
N VAL A 23 -26.43 -64.84 0.75
CA VAL A 23 -26.16 -64.12 2.00
C VAL A 23 -24.66 -63.85 2.15
N PHE A 24 -23.81 -64.83 1.85
CA PHE A 24 -22.36 -64.70 1.90
C PHE A 24 -21.84 -63.69 0.87
N TRP A 25 -22.36 -63.73 -0.36
CA TRP A 25 -22.05 -62.75 -1.40
C TRP A 25 -22.50 -61.34 -0.99
N GLY A 26 -23.69 -61.20 -0.42
CA GLY A 26 -24.18 -59.95 0.14
C GLY A 26 -23.28 -59.42 1.25
N MET A 27 -22.83 -60.27 2.16
CA MET A 27 -21.91 -59.90 3.23
C MET A 27 -20.57 -59.38 2.68
N LEU A 28 -19.98 -60.07 1.71
CA LEU A 28 -18.76 -59.61 1.04
C LEU A 28 -18.97 -58.27 0.35
N LYS A 29 -20.08 -58.12 -0.39
CA LYS A 29 -20.41 -56.92 -1.18
C LYS A 29 -20.67 -55.68 -0.33
N PHE A 30 -21.46 -55.81 0.74
CA PHE A 30 -21.94 -54.65 1.51
C PHE A 30 -21.10 -54.31 2.74
N PHE A 31 -20.34 -55.27 3.28
CA PHE A 31 -19.55 -55.03 4.50
C PHE A 31 -18.05 -55.07 4.24
N VAL A 32 -17.54 -56.11 3.57
CA VAL A 32 -16.08 -56.32 3.46
C VAL A 32 -15.44 -55.40 2.42
N PHE A 33 -15.97 -55.32 1.20
CA PHE A 33 -15.38 -54.47 0.16
C PHE A 33 -15.42 -52.97 0.52
N PRO A 34 -16.53 -52.38 1.01
CA PRO A 34 -16.55 -50.96 1.38
C PRO A 34 -15.59 -50.63 2.53
N GLN A 35 -15.41 -51.54 3.49
CA GLN A 35 -14.45 -51.35 4.59
C GLN A 35 -13.00 -51.39 4.10
N ARG A 36 -12.68 -52.32 3.18
CA ARG A 36 -11.35 -52.40 2.58
C ARG A 36 -11.01 -51.12 1.82
N ASP A 37 -11.95 -50.63 1.01
CA ASP A 37 -11.75 -49.43 0.21
C ASP A 37 -11.61 -48.19 1.10
N LYS A 38 -12.37 -48.12 2.20
CA LYS A 38 -12.21 -47.08 3.23
C LYS A 38 -10.83 -47.13 3.89
N ILE A 39 -10.34 -48.31 4.27
CA ILE A 39 -8.99 -48.46 4.86
C ILE A 39 -7.91 -48.05 3.85
N PHE A 40 -8.06 -48.42 2.59
CA PHE A 40 -7.14 -48.00 1.53
C PHE A 40 -7.09 -46.48 1.39
N MET A 41 -8.25 -45.82 1.31
CA MET A 41 -8.33 -44.35 1.25
C MET A 41 -7.71 -43.69 2.48
N LEU A 42 -7.95 -44.21 3.69
CA LEU A 42 -7.36 -43.67 4.91
C LEU A 42 -5.84 -43.82 4.92
N ASN A 43 -5.30 -44.94 4.43
CA ASN A 43 -3.85 -45.12 4.33
C ASN A 43 -3.24 -44.17 3.29
N SER A 44 -3.85 -44.00 2.11
CA SER A 44 -3.38 -43.02 1.13
C SER A 44 -3.41 -41.59 1.66
N THR A 45 -4.47 -41.23 2.39
CA THR A 45 -4.58 -39.92 3.05
C THR A 45 -3.49 -39.73 4.12
N LYS A 46 -3.18 -40.79 4.87
CA LYS A 46 -2.11 -40.76 5.87
C LYS A 46 -0.74 -40.53 5.22
N ASP A 47 -0.46 -41.22 4.12
CA ASP A 47 0.81 -41.09 3.39
C ASP A 47 0.99 -39.65 2.83
N GLU A 48 -0.09 -39.06 2.31
CA GLU A 48 -0.11 -37.65 1.89
C GLU A 48 0.21 -36.70 3.06
N TYR A 49 -0.42 -36.90 4.22
CA TYR A 49 -0.12 -36.09 5.41
C TYR A 49 1.32 -36.26 5.90
N THR A 50 1.91 -37.45 5.77
CA THR A 50 3.32 -37.65 6.15
C THR A 50 4.28 -36.94 5.21
N ASP A 51 4.01 -36.93 3.90
CA ASP A 51 4.82 -36.20 2.92
C ASP A 51 4.79 -34.68 3.18
N ILE A 52 3.60 -34.14 3.52
CA ILE A 52 3.45 -32.73 3.92
C ILE A 52 4.31 -32.43 5.15
N LEU A 53 4.26 -33.27 6.18
CA LEU A 53 5.06 -33.10 7.41
C LEU A 53 6.57 -33.11 7.13
N ASP A 54 7.04 -34.02 6.28
CA ASP A 54 8.46 -34.14 5.95
C ASP A 54 8.96 -32.92 5.17
N ARG A 55 8.16 -32.39 4.22
CA ARG A 55 8.47 -31.14 3.51
C ARG A 55 8.56 -29.95 4.47
N ARG A 56 7.64 -29.84 5.42
CA ARG A 56 7.62 -28.77 6.45
C ARG A 56 8.82 -28.86 7.39
N ASN A 57 9.14 -30.07 7.85
CA ASN A 57 10.33 -30.32 8.66
C ASN A 57 11.62 -29.93 7.92
N GLY A 58 11.67 -30.09 6.60
CA GLY A 58 12.77 -29.58 5.77
C GLY A 58 12.94 -28.05 5.81
N ILE A 59 11.84 -27.31 5.91
CA ILE A 59 11.86 -25.84 6.07
C ILE A 59 12.34 -25.48 7.48
N PHE A 60 11.80 -26.10 8.53
CA PHE A 60 12.20 -25.84 9.92
C PHE A 60 13.69 -26.13 10.17
N ARG A 61 14.27 -27.15 9.53
CA ARG A 61 15.72 -27.44 9.62
C ARG A 61 16.62 -26.32 9.10
N ARG A 62 16.08 -25.35 8.35
CA ARG A 62 16.82 -24.19 7.84
C ARG A 62 16.67 -22.94 8.72
N GLU A 63 15.88 -23.01 9.80
CA GLU A 63 15.63 -21.89 10.71
C GLU A 63 16.93 -21.34 11.30
N ASP A 64 17.73 -22.18 11.96
CA ASP A 64 19.04 -21.80 12.51
C ASP A 64 19.98 -21.16 11.47
N LYS A 65 19.95 -21.66 10.23
CA LYS A 65 20.78 -21.13 9.15
C LYS A 65 20.28 -19.73 8.73
N THR A 66 18.97 -19.57 8.61
CA THR A 66 18.33 -18.32 8.24
C THR A 66 18.53 -17.26 9.32
N GLU A 67 18.46 -17.65 10.59
CA GLU A 67 18.72 -16.77 11.74
C GLU A 67 20.18 -16.28 11.72
N LYS A 68 21.15 -17.18 11.49
CA LYS A 68 22.56 -16.80 11.35
C LYS A 68 22.80 -15.86 10.17
N GLU A 69 22.19 -16.12 9.02
CA GLU A 69 22.25 -15.23 7.86
C GLU A 69 21.65 -13.85 8.19
N LEU A 70 20.53 -13.80 8.90
CA LEU A 70 19.87 -12.56 9.33
C LEU A 70 20.73 -11.77 10.31
N ILE A 71 21.37 -12.42 11.28
CA ILE A 71 22.33 -11.78 12.20
C ILE A 71 23.49 -11.18 11.41
N THR A 72 24.09 -11.97 10.52
CA THR A 72 25.22 -11.51 9.69
C THR A 72 24.82 -10.32 8.81
N LEU A 73 23.60 -10.34 8.26
CA LEU A 73 23.07 -9.25 7.45
C LEU A 73 22.81 -7.99 8.26
N LYS A 74 22.29 -8.11 9.49
CA LYS A 74 22.13 -6.99 10.43
C LYS A 74 23.47 -6.36 10.80
N GLU A 75 24.48 -7.18 11.09
CA GLU A 75 25.83 -6.70 11.39
C GLU A 75 26.43 -5.95 10.20
N ASN A 76 26.33 -6.51 9.00
CA ASN A 76 26.78 -5.86 7.76
C ASN A 76 26.04 -4.54 7.50
N LYS A 77 24.74 -4.50 7.74
CA LYS A 77 23.93 -3.29 7.64
C LYS A 77 24.49 -2.23 8.59
N ASP A 78 24.64 -2.56 9.87
CA ASP A 78 25.12 -1.61 10.88
C ASP A 78 26.54 -1.11 10.57
N ASP A 79 27.41 -1.98 10.03
CA ASP A 79 28.74 -1.62 9.54
C ASP A 79 28.70 -0.59 8.39
N ILE A 80 27.74 -0.74 7.47
CA ILE A 80 27.56 0.22 6.38
C ILE A 80 27.03 1.53 6.94
N TYR A 81 25.97 1.52 7.76
CA TYR A 81 25.38 2.74 8.33
C TYR A 81 26.37 3.54 9.17
N ARG A 82 27.24 2.88 9.94
CA ARG A 82 28.29 3.55 10.72
C ARG A 82 29.24 4.39 9.87
N LYS A 83 29.50 3.99 8.62
CA LYS A 83 30.42 4.69 7.71
C LYS A 83 29.84 5.96 7.11
N TYR A 84 28.51 6.15 7.11
CA TYR A 84 27.88 7.34 6.55
C TYR A 84 27.37 8.27 7.65
N PHE A 85 27.04 9.51 7.28
CA PHE A 85 26.37 10.42 8.19
C PHE A 85 24.88 10.04 8.28
N PRO A 86 24.29 9.95 9.50
CA PRO A 86 22.86 9.73 9.65
C PRO A 86 22.07 10.92 9.06
N SER A 87 22.46 12.14 9.42
CA SER A 87 21.96 13.38 8.84
C SER A 87 23.14 14.28 8.48
N LEU A 88 22.97 15.16 7.49
CA LEU A 88 24.00 16.11 7.06
C LEU A 88 23.99 17.38 7.93
N ASP A 89 24.00 17.24 9.26
CA ASP A 89 24.05 18.40 10.17
C ASP A 89 25.40 19.14 10.05
N GLN A 90 25.36 20.36 9.52
CA GLN A 90 26.53 21.21 9.32
C GLN A 90 27.32 21.44 10.61
N ALA A 91 26.67 21.58 11.76
CA ALA A 91 27.35 21.80 13.04
C ALA A 91 28.17 20.57 13.46
N GLN A 92 27.62 19.38 13.23
CA GLN A 92 28.30 18.11 13.52
C GLN A 92 29.50 17.90 12.58
N ILE A 93 29.31 18.18 11.29
CA ILE A 93 30.38 18.06 10.29
C ILE A 93 31.50 19.05 10.61
N LEU A 94 31.17 20.30 10.95
CA LEU A 94 32.15 21.33 11.33
C LEU A 94 32.95 20.92 12.58
N TYR A 95 32.28 20.42 13.62
CA TYR A 95 32.96 19.91 14.81
C TYR A 95 33.95 18.80 14.48
N MET A 96 33.56 17.88 13.60
CA MET A 96 34.41 16.77 13.19
C MET A 96 35.61 17.25 12.36
N LEU A 97 35.39 18.16 11.40
CA LEU A 97 36.46 18.75 10.59
C LEU A 97 37.44 19.53 11.48
N ASN A 98 36.95 20.32 12.43
CA ASN A 98 37.81 21.08 13.34
C ASN A 98 38.79 20.17 14.08
N ASN A 99 38.32 19.03 14.60
CA ASN A 99 39.18 18.05 15.27
C ASN A 99 40.22 17.41 14.33
N MET A 100 39.94 17.34 13.03
CA MET A 100 40.89 16.84 12.02
C MET A 100 41.97 17.86 11.64
N ILE A 101 41.67 19.16 11.83
CA ILE A 101 42.50 20.31 11.46
C ILE A 101 43.35 20.82 12.63
N GLU A 102 42.87 20.71 13.87
CA GLU A 102 43.43 21.40 15.05
C GLU A 102 44.92 21.17 15.29
N ASN A 103 45.47 20.03 14.84
CA ASN A 103 46.88 19.66 15.07
C ASN A 103 47.80 19.87 13.86
N SER A 104 47.31 20.31 12.71
CA SER A 104 48.05 20.20 11.45
C SER A 104 48.86 21.43 11.04
N GLU A 105 49.04 22.44 11.91
CA GLU A 105 49.75 23.71 11.59
C GLU A 105 49.26 24.41 10.29
N VAL A 106 48.02 24.14 9.87
CA VAL A 106 47.39 24.74 8.68
C VAL A 106 46.30 25.70 9.13
N ARG A 107 46.23 26.87 8.48
CA ARG A 107 45.18 27.86 8.71
C ARG A 107 44.06 27.66 7.71
N ILE A 108 42.84 27.58 8.23
CA ILE A 108 41.61 27.55 7.44
C ILE A 108 40.78 28.75 7.89
N ASN A 109 40.67 29.74 7.01
CA ASN A 109 40.04 31.03 7.33
C ASN A 109 38.53 31.02 7.11
N ASP A 110 38.04 30.11 6.27
CA ASP A 110 36.64 29.98 5.91
C ASP A 110 36.30 28.51 5.64
N ILE A 111 35.03 28.15 5.87
CA ILE A 111 34.48 26.84 5.53
C ILE A 111 33.10 27.09 4.94
N SER A 112 32.95 26.79 3.66
CA SER A 112 31.67 27.00 2.96
C SER A 112 30.98 25.67 2.69
N PHE A 113 29.68 25.62 2.97
CA PHE A 113 28.82 24.47 2.67
C PHE A 113 27.89 24.80 1.49
N SER A 114 27.72 23.87 0.57
CA SER A 114 26.65 23.96 -0.42
C SER A 114 25.27 23.76 0.22
N PRO A 115 24.18 24.15 -0.45
CA PRO A 115 22.87 23.57 -0.17
C PRO A 115 22.92 22.04 -0.30
N TYR A 116 22.01 21.35 0.39
CA TYR A 116 21.85 19.91 0.20
C TYR A 116 21.47 19.59 -1.23
N SER A 117 22.04 18.52 -1.76
CA SER A 117 21.81 18.07 -3.12
C SER A 117 21.68 16.55 -3.15
N LYS A 118 21.09 16.03 -4.22
CA LYS A 118 20.84 14.61 -4.42
C LYS A 118 21.67 14.10 -5.59
N GLU A 119 22.31 12.95 -5.43
CA GLU A 119 23.06 12.26 -6.47
C GLU A 119 22.60 10.81 -6.59
N LYS A 120 22.45 10.31 -7.81
CA LYS A 120 22.06 8.92 -8.05
C LYS A 120 23.28 8.08 -8.37
N ILE A 121 23.60 7.13 -7.50
CA ILE A 121 24.72 6.19 -7.66
C ILE A 121 24.14 4.78 -7.74
N GLU A 122 24.38 4.08 -8.85
CA GLU A 122 23.90 2.69 -9.06
C GLU A 122 22.38 2.51 -8.86
N GLY A 123 21.57 3.52 -9.20
CA GLY A 123 20.12 3.44 -9.03
C GLY A 123 19.61 3.98 -7.69
N ILE A 124 20.48 4.20 -6.72
CA ILE A 124 20.16 4.66 -5.37
C ILE A 124 20.43 6.17 -5.28
N THR A 125 19.48 6.91 -4.72
CA THR A 125 19.62 8.35 -4.49
C THR A 125 20.28 8.58 -3.13
N PHE A 126 21.35 9.38 -3.11
CA PHE A 126 22.07 9.79 -1.91
C PHE A 126 22.00 11.29 -1.75
N ASP A 127 21.74 11.74 -0.53
CA ASP A 127 21.87 13.14 -0.16
C ASP A 127 23.34 13.44 0.13
N TYR A 128 23.82 14.57 -0.34
CA TYR A 128 25.18 15.03 -0.07
C TYR A 128 25.24 16.54 0.15
N VAL A 129 26.33 16.95 0.79
CA VAL A 129 26.75 18.35 0.89
C VAL A 129 28.20 18.46 0.44
N ASP A 130 28.48 19.45 -0.40
CA ASP A 130 29.83 19.81 -0.80
C ASP A 130 30.38 20.86 0.19
N ILE A 131 31.65 20.68 0.57
CA ILE A 131 32.34 21.49 1.56
C ILE A 131 33.63 21.99 0.92
N SER A 132 33.85 23.29 0.96
CA SER A 132 35.10 23.92 0.52
C SER A 132 35.88 24.42 1.73
N LEU A 133 37.14 24.00 1.83
CA LEU A 133 38.07 24.43 2.87
C LEU A 133 39.28 25.12 2.23
N PRO A 134 39.24 26.45 2.06
CA PRO A 134 40.43 27.22 1.73
C PRO A 134 41.47 27.10 2.85
N TYR A 135 42.68 26.70 2.48
CA TYR A 135 43.77 26.47 3.41
C TYR A 135 45.02 27.26 3.04
N GLU A 136 45.83 27.56 4.05
CA GLU A 136 47.17 28.10 3.91
C GLU A 136 48.07 27.52 5.00
N GLY A 137 49.20 26.92 4.63
CA GLY A 137 50.10 26.29 5.58
C GLY A 137 51.22 25.50 4.91
N TYR A 138 51.94 24.69 5.68
CA TYR A 138 53.00 23.85 5.13
C TYR A 138 52.45 22.57 4.49
N TYR A 139 53.19 22.02 3.53
CA TYR A 139 52.81 20.81 2.80
C TYR A 139 52.59 19.60 3.72
N ASP A 140 53.42 19.44 4.75
CA ASP A 140 53.31 18.34 5.71
C ASP A 140 52.01 18.42 6.51
N GLY A 141 51.61 19.63 6.90
CA GLY A 141 50.32 19.89 7.56
C GLY A 141 49.12 19.58 6.68
N LEU A 142 49.17 19.97 5.40
CA LEU A 142 48.14 19.58 4.43
C LEU A 142 48.03 18.05 4.33
N MET A 143 49.16 17.36 4.25
CA MET A 143 49.17 15.90 4.16
C MET A 143 48.59 15.23 5.41
N GLU A 144 48.81 15.81 6.59
CA GLU A 144 48.19 15.35 7.84
C GLU A 144 46.67 15.51 7.82
N ILE A 145 46.14 16.65 7.34
CA ILE A 145 44.70 16.85 7.16
C ILE A 145 44.12 15.79 6.21
N LEU A 146 44.73 15.59 5.04
CA LEU A 146 44.25 14.63 4.05
C LEU A 146 44.25 13.20 4.61
N LYS A 147 45.27 12.85 5.42
CA LYS A 147 45.34 11.57 6.12
C LYS A 147 44.23 11.43 7.16
N ASN A 148 43.98 12.46 7.98
CA ASN A 148 42.95 12.45 9.02
C ASN A 148 41.54 12.34 8.43
N ILE A 149 41.29 13.01 7.30
CA ILE A 149 40.05 12.86 6.54
C ILE A 149 39.93 11.45 5.97
N GLY A 150 41.02 10.90 5.40
CA GLY A 150 41.04 9.54 4.84
C GLY A 150 40.88 8.42 5.87
N THR A 151 41.28 8.62 7.13
CA THR A 151 41.11 7.66 8.23
C THR A 151 39.84 7.89 9.05
N SER A 152 39.02 8.87 8.67
CA SER A 152 37.76 9.19 9.33
C SER A 152 36.84 7.97 9.39
N SER A 153 36.18 7.79 10.54
CA SER A 153 35.12 6.78 10.70
C SER A 153 33.89 7.07 9.81
N LYS A 154 33.72 8.33 9.42
CA LYS A 154 32.67 8.80 8.50
C LYS A 154 33.23 9.04 7.11
N LYS A 155 32.48 8.65 6.10
CA LYS A 155 32.84 8.75 4.69
C LYS A 155 32.77 10.21 4.25
N LEU A 156 33.91 10.87 4.33
CA LEU A 156 34.21 12.14 3.70
C LEU A 156 35.04 11.86 2.45
N VAL A 157 34.51 12.23 1.29
CA VAL A 157 35.19 12.00 0.01
C VAL A 157 35.87 13.30 -0.42
N ILE A 158 37.18 13.25 -0.64
CA ILE A 158 37.89 14.37 -1.27
C ILE A 158 37.55 14.34 -2.77
N THR A 159 36.80 15.35 -3.23
CA THR A 159 36.38 15.46 -4.63
C THR A 159 37.37 16.25 -5.47
N GLY A 160 38.16 17.12 -4.84
CA GLY A 160 39.19 17.91 -5.49
C GLY A 160 40.15 18.53 -4.50
N LEU A 161 41.33 18.89 -5.00
CA LEU A 161 42.36 19.59 -4.25
C LEU A 161 43.06 20.56 -5.21
N THR A 162 43.13 21.83 -4.83
CA THR A 162 43.97 22.83 -5.51
C THR A 162 45.17 23.16 -4.63
N ILE A 163 46.34 23.29 -5.25
CA ILE A 163 47.58 23.62 -4.55
C ILE A 163 48.33 24.66 -5.36
N ASP A 164 48.53 25.82 -4.75
CA ASP A 164 49.33 26.92 -5.26
C ASP A 164 50.44 27.29 -4.27
N ARG A 165 51.53 27.82 -4.80
CA ARG A 165 52.63 28.32 -3.98
C ARG A 165 52.22 29.62 -3.28
N ALA A 166 52.45 29.69 -1.97
CA ALA A 166 52.38 30.90 -1.17
C ALA A 166 53.82 31.38 -0.82
N ASP A 167 53.93 32.32 0.13
CA ASP A 167 55.23 32.84 0.58
C ASP A 167 55.97 31.82 1.48
N ASP A 168 57.31 31.89 1.50
CA ASP A 168 58.18 31.13 2.43
C ASP A 168 57.87 29.62 2.57
N ASP A 169 57.84 28.92 1.43
CA ASP A 169 57.59 27.47 1.30
C ASP A 169 56.21 26.98 1.80
N ALA A 170 55.29 27.92 2.07
CA ALA A 170 53.90 27.59 2.31
C ALA A 170 53.15 27.28 1.00
N VAL A 171 52.08 26.50 1.14
CA VAL A 171 51.11 26.18 0.10
C VAL A 171 49.76 26.71 0.51
N LYS A 172 48.97 27.12 -0.49
CA LYS A 172 47.59 27.52 -0.31
C LYS A 172 46.70 26.91 -1.39
N GLY A 173 45.42 26.84 -1.14
CA GLY A 173 44.45 26.33 -2.10
C GLY A 173 43.17 25.93 -1.40
N ASP A 174 42.40 25.06 -2.03
CA ASP A 174 41.09 24.62 -1.57
C ASP A 174 41.07 23.09 -1.51
N ILE A 175 40.57 22.57 -0.40
CA ILE A 175 40.18 21.17 -0.28
C ILE A 175 38.67 21.10 -0.52
N PHE A 176 38.26 20.38 -1.56
CA PHE A 176 36.85 20.11 -1.82
C PHE A 176 36.49 18.73 -1.27
N LEU A 177 35.55 18.70 -0.34
CA LEU A 177 35.04 17.49 0.28
C LEU A 177 33.56 17.30 -0.06
N ARG A 178 33.12 16.06 -0.05
CA ARG A 178 31.72 15.66 -0.13
C ARG A 178 31.38 14.74 1.02
N ALA A 179 30.37 15.11 1.79
CA ALA A 179 29.79 14.27 2.83
C ALA A 179 28.47 13.68 2.32
N TYR A 180 28.29 12.37 2.49
CA TYR A 180 27.08 11.65 2.08
C TYR A 180 26.25 11.24 3.30
N SER A 181 24.93 11.38 3.19
CA SER A 181 23.95 10.76 4.09
C SER A 181 23.31 9.55 3.43
N ILE A 182 22.98 8.56 4.26
CA ILE A 182 22.27 7.35 3.83
C ILE A 182 20.81 7.32 4.31
N GLU A 183 20.45 8.14 5.30
CA GLU A 183 19.06 8.24 5.80
C GLU A 183 18.30 9.44 5.22
N GLY A 184 18.96 10.22 4.35
CA GLY A 184 18.44 11.47 3.82
C GLY A 184 18.38 12.57 4.89
N ASN A 185 18.16 13.81 4.46
CA ASN A 185 17.82 14.93 5.34
C ASN A 185 16.32 15.26 5.34
N ASP A 186 15.51 14.39 4.73
CA ASP A 186 14.06 14.52 4.70
C ASP A 186 13.51 13.92 6.00
N ASP A 187 13.01 14.78 6.90
CA ASP A 187 12.03 14.41 7.94
C ASP A 187 10.74 13.78 7.34
N GLU A 188 10.65 13.71 6.00
CA GLU A 188 9.49 13.27 5.23
C GLU A 188 9.64 11.92 4.52
N ASN A 189 10.79 11.24 4.53
CA ASN A 189 10.85 9.91 3.90
C ASN A 189 11.98 9.03 4.41
N LYS A 190 11.67 8.19 5.39
CA LYS A 190 12.48 7.02 5.76
C LYS A 190 12.10 5.78 4.95
N ASP A 191 11.68 5.97 3.70
CA ASP A 191 11.27 4.87 2.84
C ASP A 191 12.45 4.27 2.08
N PHE A 192 12.80 3.08 2.57
CA PHE A 192 13.39 1.95 1.86
C PHE A 192 14.03 2.23 0.50
N VAL A 193 15.35 2.07 0.46
CA VAL A 193 16.08 1.80 -0.78
C VAL A 193 15.48 0.53 -1.42
N TYR A 194 14.84 0.69 -2.58
CA TYR A 194 14.34 -0.42 -3.40
C TYR A 194 15.54 -1.27 -3.83
N MET A 195 15.80 -2.39 -3.14
CA MET A 195 16.69 -3.42 -3.64
C MET A 195 15.87 -4.28 -4.59
N GLU A 196 16.27 -4.31 -5.86
CA GLU A 196 15.75 -5.31 -6.79
C GLU A 196 15.95 -6.70 -6.18
N GLU A 197 14.86 -7.43 -5.99
CA GLU A 197 14.95 -8.82 -5.53
C GLU A 197 15.83 -9.59 -6.52
N PRO A 198 16.84 -10.34 -6.04
CA PRO A 198 17.64 -11.16 -6.93
C PRO A 198 16.70 -12.12 -7.67
N LYS A 199 16.68 -12.01 -9.00
CA LYS A 199 15.79 -12.73 -9.95
C LYS A 199 15.83 -14.27 -9.87
N ASN A 200 16.50 -14.87 -8.89
CA ASN A 200 16.65 -16.31 -8.74
C ASN A 200 16.70 -16.78 -7.28
N SER A 201 15.72 -16.38 -6.44
CA SER A 201 15.45 -17.11 -5.21
C SER A 201 14.10 -17.80 -5.30
N TYR A 202 14.05 -18.94 -5.99
CA TYR A 202 12.94 -19.88 -5.87
C TYR A 202 12.95 -20.48 -4.47
N LYS A 203 12.58 -19.69 -3.46
CA LYS A 203 12.25 -20.18 -2.13
C LYS A 203 10.80 -20.62 -2.19
N GLU A 204 10.55 -21.90 -1.94
CA GLU A 204 9.18 -22.38 -1.77
C GLU A 204 8.50 -21.59 -0.66
N ASP A 205 7.31 -21.06 -0.95
CA ASP A 205 6.48 -20.35 0.02
C ASP A 205 6.12 -21.30 1.17
N PRO A 206 6.65 -21.08 2.39
CA PRO A 206 6.39 -21.91 3.55
C PRO A 206 5.02 -21.65 4.16
N PHE A 207 4.14 -20.88 3.50
CA PHE A 207 2.78 -20.60 3.94
C PHE A 207 1.73 -20.93 2.87
N LYS A 208 2.15 -21.46 1.72
CA LYS A 208 1.23 -22.01 0.72
C LYS A 208 0.46 -23.18 1.34
N SER A 209 -0.86 -23.16 1.21
CA SER A 209 -1.72 -24.24 1.72
C SER A 209 -1.55 -25.50 0.88
N ASP A 210 -1.28 -26.63 1.53
CA ASP A 210 -1.22 -27.94 0.86
C ASP A 210 -2.62 -28.55 0.64
N PHE A 211 -3.65 -27.97 1.25
CA PHE A 211 -5.04 -28.37 1.07
C PHE A 211 -5.66 -27.71 -0.15
N ASN A 212 -6.10 -28.53 -1.11
CA ASN A 212 -7.02 -28.10 -2.15
C ASN A 212 -8.40 -27.93 -1.52
N TYR A 213 -8.73 -26.71 -1.10
CA TYR A 213 -10.13 -26.36 -0.89
C TYR A 213 -10.80 -26.47 -2.26
N GLU A 214 -11.77 -27.37 -2.40
CA GLU A 214 -12.63 -27.36 -3.58
C GLU A 214 -13.16 -25.93 -3.72
N LYS A 215 -12.71 -25.24 -4.77
CA LYS A 215 -13.31 -23.99 -5.21
C LYS A 215 -14.81 -24.26 -5.27
N ILE A 216 -15.58 -23.55 -4.46
CA ILE A 216 -17.01 -23.40 -4.70
C ILE A 216 -17.12 -22.97 -6.16
N LYS A 217 -17.66 -23.85 -7.00
CA LYS A 217 -17.97 -23.56 -8.39
C LYS A 217 -18.98 -22.42 -8.40
N ASN A 218 -18.49 -21.21 -8.57
CA ASN A 218 -19.20 -20.04 -9.10
C ASN A 218 -18.16 -19.11 -9.71
N SER A 219 -17.65 -19.52 -10.87
CA SER A 219 -17.17 -18.67 -11.95
C SER A 219 -16.73 -19.64 -13.06
N GLU A 220 -17.66 -19.98 -13.95
CA GLU A 220 -17.30 -20.57 -15.23
C GLU A 220 -16.37 -19.61 -15.97
N ASP A 221 -15.21 -20.16 -16.35
CA ASP A 221 -14.45 -19.88 -17.55
C ASP A 221 -14.16 -18.43 -17.91
N LEU A 222 -12.90 -18.01 -17.69
CA LEU A 222 -11.96 -17.71 -18.78
C LEU A 222 -10.65 -17.17 -18.19
N SER A 223 -9.74 -18.08 -17.83
CA SER A 223 -8.32 -17.73 -17.78
C SER A 223 -7.48 -19.00 -17.94
N ASP A 224 -7.55 -19.61 -19.11
CA ASP A 224 -6.50 -20.48 -19.62
C ASP A 224 -6.34 -20.22 -21.12
N SER A 225 -5.42 -19.32 -21.44
CA SER A 225 -4.57 -19.36 -22.64
C SER A 225 -3.68 -18.12 -22.66
N LEU A 226 -2.51 -18.24 -22.04
CA LEU A 226 -1.34 -17.48 -22.49
C LEU A 226 -0.92 -18.08 -23.83
N GLU A 227 -0.88 -17.28 -24.89
CA GLU A 227 0.33 -17.05 -25.69
C GLU A 227 0.09 -16.11 -26.89
N ASN A 228 0.95 -15.09 -26.95
CA ASN A 228 1.56 -14.44 -28.12
C ASN A 228 0.78 -14.35 -29.44
N THR A 229 0.50 -13.12 -29.89
CA THR A 229 0.90 -12.69 -31.25
C THR A 229 1.08 -11.18 -31.29
N GLU A 230 2.20 -10.74 -31.87
CA GLU A 230 2.51 -9.35 -32.20
C GLU A 230 1.61 -8.78 -33.31
N ASN A 231 1.59 -7.45 -33.35
CA ASN A 231 1.30 -6.53 -34.46
C ASN A 231 -0.11 -5.95 -34.65
N SER A 232 -0.08 -4.61 -34.57
CA SER A 232 -0.71 -3.62 -35.46
C SER A 232 -2.02 -2.96 -35.03
N SER A 233 -1.86 -1.65 -34.83
CA SER A 233 -2.75 -0.55 -35.26
C SER A 233 -4.17 -0.48 -34.70
N GLY A 234 -4.37 0.57 -33.89
CA GLY A 234 -5.48 1.53 -33.97
C GLY A 234 -6.90 1.00 -33.99
N ILE A 235 -7.70 1.40 -33.01
CA ILE A 235 -9.01 2.05 -33.20
C ILE A 235 -9.67 2.30 -31.83
N SER A 236 -10.10 3.56 -31.67
CA SER A 236 -11.09 4.08 -30.73
C SER A 236 -12.29 3.16 -30.52
N GLY A 237 -12.78 3.03 -29.27
CA GLY A 237 -14.08 2.43 -29.02
C GLY A 237 -14.52 2.50 -27.56
N ASN A 238 -15.41 3.45 -27.27
CA ASN A 238 -16.28 3.48 -26.09
C ASN A 238 -16.84 2.09 -25.75
N SER A 239 -16.98 1.79 -24.46
CA SER A 239 -17.98 0.82 -23.99
C SER A 239 -18.59 1.29 -22.68
N SER A 240 -19.78 1.85 -22.83
CA SER A 240 -20.78 2.09 -21.80
C SER A 240 -21.38 0.76 -21.35
N TYR A 241 -21.43 0.51 -20.05
CA TYR A 241 -22.31 -0.51 -19.48
C TYR A 241 -23.26 0.15 -18.48
N THR A 242 -24.54 0.16 -18.88
CA THR A 242 -25.70 0.57 -18.10
C THR A 242 -26.04 -0.56 -17.12
N TYR A 243 -26.00 -0.30 -15.82
CA TYR A 243 -26.50 -1.24 -14.82
C TYR A 243 -28.01 -1.08 -14.62
N GLY A 244 -28.70 -2.20 -14.78
CA GLY A 244 -30.12 -2.37 -14.49
C GLY A 244 -30.39 -2.32 -12.99
N SER A 245 -31.51 -1.68 -12.68
CA SER A 245 -32.14 -1.56 -11.37
C SER A 245 -32.54 -2.92 -10.77
N GLN A 246 -32.22 -3.12 -9.49
CA GLN A 246 -33.12 -3.80 -8.57
C GLN A 246 -33.53 -2.83 -7.46
N GLU A 247 -34.83 -2.72 -7.28
CA GLU A 247 -35.50 -2.01 -6.20
C GLU A 247 -35.47 -2.86 -4.93
N GLU A 248 -35.03 -2.29 -3.81
CA GLU A 248 -35.60 -2.60 -2.50
C GLU A 248 -35.51 -1.35 -1.60
N SER A 249 -36.69 -0.93 -1.11
CA SER A 249 -36.99 -0.05 0.03
C SER A 249 -36.18 1.24 0.24
N GLY A 250 -36.70 2.34 -0.29
CA GLY A 250 -37.05 3.53 0.52
C GLY A 250 -36.01 4.17 1.43
N GLU A 251 -34.80 4.45 0.95
CA GLU A 251 -33.92 5.44 1.57
C GLU A 251 -33.67 6.59 0.60
N GLN A 252 -33.75 7.82 1.12
CA GLN A 252 -33.39 9.02 0.39
C GLN A 252 -31.95 8.86 -0.11
N LYS A 253 -31.75 8.67 -1.42
CA LYS A 253 -30.42 8.38 -1.99
C LYS A 253 -29.50 9.58 -1.80
N ALA A 254 -28.70 9.58 -0.73
CA ALA A 254 -27.66 10.57 -0.50
C ALA A 254 -26.78 10.77 -1.75
N ASN A 255 -26.30 11.99 -1.98
CA ASN A 255 -25.35 12.23 -3.07
C ASN A 255 -23.99 11.70 -2.64
N LYS A 256 -23.65 10.48 -3.08
CA LYS A 256 -22.40 9.81 -2.77
C LYS A 256 -21.26 10.35 -3.63
N LYS A 257 -20.16 10.75 -3.00
CA LYS A 257 -18.89 11.08 -3.65
C LYS A 257 -17.87 10.00 -3.28
N LEU A 258 -17.39 9.26 -4.27
CA LEU A 258 -16.25 8.35 -4.12
C LEU A 258 -15.00 9.16 -3.78
N LEU A 259 -14.28 8.73 -2.75
CA LEU A 259 -13.03 9.33 -2.28
C LEU A 259 -11.83 8.44 -2.59
N GLU A 260 -11.95 7.13 -2.39
CA GLU A 260 -10.90 6.13 -2.70
C GLU A 260 -11.55 4.77 -2.99
N SER A 261 -11.17 4.12 -4.09
CA SER A 261 -11.65 2.78 -4.48
C SER A 261 -10.66 1.65 -4.18
N PHE A 262 -9.39 1.96 -3.90
CA PHE A 262 -8.31 1.00 -3.64
C PHE A 262 -7.95 0.08 -4.83
N ASP A 263 -8.44 0.40 -6.04
CA ASP A 263 -8.10 -0.30 -7.27
C ASP A 263 -6.65 -0.03 -7.72
N ASP A 264 -6.25 1.23 -7.62
CA ASP A 264 -4.97 1.79 -8.06
C ASP A 264 -4.29 2.51 -6.86
N GLY A 265 -3.10 3.10 -7.07
CA GLY A 265 -2.37 3.78 -5.99
C GLY A 265 -1.42 2.88 -5.17
N GLU A 266 -0.48 3.52 -4.48
CA GLU A 266 0.44 2.89 -3.54
C GLU A 266 0.06 3.29 -2.12
N ILE A 267 -0.30 2.30 -1.30
CA ILE A 267 -0.81 2.50 0.05
C ILE A 267 0.07 1.75 1.02
N TYR A 268 0.49 2.41 2.09
CA TYR A 268 1.52 1.89 2.99
C TYR A 268 0.97 1.55 4.37
N PHE A 269 1.55 0.52 4.98
CA PHE A 269 1.26 0.15 6.36
C PHE A 269 2.12 0.97 7.32
N MET A 270 1.50 1.55 8.35
CA MET A 270 2.22 2.31 9.38
C MET A 270 1.76 1.89 10.78
N PRO A 271 2.64 1.35 11.63
CA PRO A 271 2.28 1.03 13.02
C PRO A 271 2.39 2.27 13.94
N SER A 272 1.61 2.33 15.03
CA SER A 272 1.78 3.39 16.04
C SER A 272 3.01 3.18 16.94
N HIS A 273 3.46 1.93 17.14
CA HIS A 273 4.71 1.58 17.83
C HIS A 273 5.21 0.20 17.37
N VAL A 274 6.40 -0.19 17.86
CA VAL A 274 7.15 -1.37 17.39
C VAL A 274 6.43 -2.71 17.60
N ASP A 275 5.51 -2.82 18.56
CA ASP A 275 4.80 -4.08 18.87
C ASP A 275 3.54 -4.29 18.02
N ILE A 276 3.33 -3.42 17.03
CA ILE A 276 2.25 -3.55 16.05
C ILE A 276 2.83 -4.02 14.74
N GLY A 277 2.47 -5.25 14.37
CA GLY A 277 2.77 -5.80 13.06
C GLY A 277 1.60 -5.61 12.11
N GLY A 278 1.91 -5.55 10.82
CA GLY A 278 0.90 -5.60 9.78
C GLY A 278 1.48 -5.47 8.39
N ARG A 279 0.62 -5.68 7.39
CA ARG A 279 0.95 -5.52 5.98
C ARG A 279 -0.30 -5.13 5.21
N ILE A 280 -0.09 -4.42 4.12
CA ILE A 280 -1.11 -4.03 3.17
C ILE A 280 -0.85 -4.71 1.83
N SER A 281 -1.91 -5.09 1.15
CA SER A 281 -1.87 -5.69 -0.18
C SER A 281 -3.19 -5.45 -0.90
N LYS A 282 -3.22 -5.67 -2.21
CA LYS A 282 -4.48 -5.69 -2.99
C LYS A 282 -5.11 -7.08 -2.91
N SER A 283 -6.42 -7.16 -2.71
CA SER A 283 -7.19 -8.40 -2.79
C SER A 283 -8.14 -8.37 -3.97
N SER A 284 -8.24 -9.48 -4.70
CA SER A 284 -9.26 -9.66 -5.74
C SER A 284 -10.66 -9.96 -5.17
N ASN A 285 -10.80 -10.11 -3.85
CA ASN A 285 -12.12 -10.10 -3.20
C ASN A 285 -12.50 -8.66 -2.94
N SER A 286 -13.08 -8.00 -3.93
CA SER A 286 -13.56 -6.62 -3.83
C SER A 286 -15.08 -6.55 -3.74
N LYS A 287 -15.58 -5.42 -3.24
CA LYS A 287 -17.00 -5.09 -3.20
C LYS A 287 -17.42 -4.44 -4.51
N GLU A 288 -16.63 -3.50 -5.01
CA GLU A 288 -16.73 -2.88 -6.32
C GLU A 288 -15.34 -2.88 -6.97
N GLY A 289 -15.23 -2.48 -8.24
CA GLY A 289 -13.92 -2.44 -8.91
C GLY A 289 -13.23 -3.81 -9.09
N LYS A 290 -11.90 -3.79 -9.25
CA LYS A 290 -11.06 -4.98 -9.44
C LYS A 290 -10.42 -5.48 -8.15
N TYR A 291 -10.09 -4.56 -7.24
CA TYR A 291 -9.34 -4.82 -6.03
C TYR A 291 -9.90 -4.04 -4.85
N SER A 292 -9.82 -4.65 -3.67
CA SER A 292 -10.00 -3.96 -2.39
C SER A 292 -8.67 -3.89 -1.65
N LEU A 293 -8.56 -2.95 -0.72
CA LEU A 293 -7.46 -2.90 0.23
C LEU A 293 -7.55 -4.08 1.20
N ARG A 294 -6.47 -4.83 1.35
CA ARG A 294 -6.35 -5.91 2.32
C ARG A 294 -5.35 -5.53 3.40
N LEU A 295 -5.86 -5.27 4.61
CA LEU A 295 -5.07 -4.98 5.79
C LEU A 295 -4.94 -6.24 6.65
N GLU A 296 -3.71 -6.67 6.86
CA GLU A 296 -3.35 -7.63 7.92
C GLU A 296 -2.80 -6.86 9.10
N TYR A 297 -3.30 -7.17 10.30
CA TYR A 297 -2.82 -6.57 11.52
C TYR A 297 -2.51 -7.66 12.55
N ASN A 298 -1.55 -7.37 13.40
CA ASN A 298 -1.22 -8.11 14.61
C ASN A 298 -0.86 -7.08 15.69
N ILE A 299 -1.80 -6.82 16.59
CA ILE A 299 -1.69 -5.77 17.59
C ILE A 299 -1.48 -6.41 18.95
N LEU A 300 -0.32 -6.14 19.55
CA LEU A 300 -0.06 -6.37 20.98
C LEU A 300 -0.35 -5.08 21.73
N GLY A 301 -1.46 -5.05 22.49
CA GLY A 301 -1.96 -3.86 23.15
C GLY A 301 -1.20 -3.49 24.42
N LEU A 302 0.10 -3.16 24.30
CA LEU A 302 0.98 -2.86 25.43
C LEU A 302 1.01 -1.37 25.78
N GLU A 303 0.66 -0.50 24.84
CA GLU A 303 0.71 0.94 24.99
C GLU A 303 -0.68 1.55 25.15
N LYS A 304 -0.74 2.86 25.43
CA LYS A 304 -2.01 3.60 25.47
C LYS A 304 -2.69 3.69 24.11
N GLU A 305 -1.92 3.74 23.03
CA GLU A 305 -2.41 3.87 21.65
C GLU A 305 -1.87 2.75 20.79
N ASN A 306 -2.69 1.73 20.54
CA ASN A 306 -2.30 0.57 19.74
C ASN A 306 -3.05 0.56 18.41
N ARG A 307 -2.49 1.25 17.40
CA ARG A 307 -3.11 1.44 16.08
C ARG A 307 -2.26 0.90 14.94
N ALA A 308 -2.89 0.12 14.08
CA ALA A 308 -2.40 -0.24 12.75
C ALA A 308 -3.01 0.73 11.73
N PHE A 309 -2.17 1.50 11.04
CA PHE A 309 -2.61 2.49 10.07
C PHE A 309 -2.42 2.04 8.62
N VAL A 310 -3.35 2.50 7.80
CA VAL A 310 -3.28 2.60 6.35
C VAL A 310 -2.92 4.05 6.02
N ASP A 311 -1.80 4.29 5.35
CA ASP A 311 -1.35 5.61 4.91
C ASP A 311 -2.06 6.02 3.61
N LEU A 312 -2.81 7.13 3.65
CA LEU A 312 -3.49 7.74 2.50
C LEU A 312 -3.02 9.17 2.25
N THR A 313 -1.87 9.59 2.77
CA THR A 313 -1.37 10.98 2.63
C THR A 313 -1.22 11.35 1.16
N ASP A 314 -0.66 10.44 0.37
CA ASP A 314 -0.31 10.67 -1.03
C ASP A 314 -1.54 10.70 -1.96
N GLU A 315 -2.63 10.07 -1.54
CA GLU A 315 -3.92 10.11 -2.24
C GLU A 315 -4.59 11.50 -2.14
N ASN A 316 -4.12 12.36 -1.21
CA ASN A 316 -4.55 13.75 -1.05
C ASN A 316 -6.08 13.92 -1.01
N ILE A 317 -6.76 12.97 -0.35
CA ILE A 317 -8.21 12.90 -0.27
C ILE A 317 -8.74 14.12 0.50
N LYS A 318 -9.48 14.98 -0.19
CA LYS A 318 -9.97 16.26 0.34
C LYS A 318 -11.49 16.33 0.41
N ILE A 319 -11.98 16.77 1.56
CA ILE A 319 -13.38 17.07 1.85
C ILE A 319 -13.52 18.57 2.07
N ASP A 320 -14.10 19.27 1.10
CA ASP A 320 -14.15 20.74 1.09
C ASP A 320 -15.21 21.34 2.03
N TYR A 321 -16.28 20.60 2.31
CA TYR A 321 -17.37 21.01 3.19
C TYR A 321 -17.97 19.78 3.87
N PRO A 322 -18.70 19.93 5.00
CA PRO A 322 -19.18 18.78 5.77
C PRO A 322 -20.15 17.89 5.00
N PRO A 323 -19.87 16.59 4.83
CA PRO A 323 -20.87 15.60 4.42
C PRO A 323 -21.74 15.17 5.62
N ASP A 324 -22.90 14.58 5.34
CA ASP A 324 -23.77 13.97 6.34
C ASP A 324 -23.08 12.76 7.01
N SER A 325 -22.33 11.99 6.23
CA SER A 325 -21.49 10.91 6.72
C SER A 325 -20.28 10.64 5.81
N VAL A 326 -19.26 10.00 6.37
CA VAL A 326 -18.14 9.39 5.65
C VAL A 326 -18.11 7.92 6.01
N GLY A 327 -18.04 7.05 5.01
CA GLY A 327 -18.15 5.61 5.20
C GLY A 327 -17.37 4.80 4.19
N MET A 328 -17.23 3.51 4.47
CA MET A 328 -16.52 2.55 3.62
C MET A 328 -17.13 1.16 3.78
N TRP A 329 -16.91 0.29 2.80
CA TRP A 329 -17.23 -1.12 2.93
C TRP A 329 -16.11 -1.85 3.67
N VAL A 330 -16.49 -2.65 4.66
CA VAL A 330 -15.55 -3.44 5.47
C VAL A 330 -15.95 -4.91 5.42
N TYR A 331 -15.07 -5.74 4.86
CA TYR A 331 -15.18 -7.19 4.89
C TYR A 331 -14.51 -7.74 6.14
N SER A 332 -15.20 -8.63 6.83
CA SER A 332 -14.61 -9.42 7.90
C SER A 332 -14.77 -10.93 7.69
N TYR A 333 -13.76 -11.67 8.10
CA TYR A 333 -13.79 -13.15 8.11
C TYR A 333 -14.38 -13.72 9.41
N GLY A 334 -14.67 -12.88 10.40
CA GLY A 334 -15.20 -13.33 11.69
C GLY A 334 -15.36 -12.19 12.70
N TYR A 335 -15.59 -12.56 13.96
CA TYR A 335 -15.60 -11.57 15.03
C TYR A 335 -14.19 -11.00 15.25
N SER A 336 -14.09 -9.68 15.44
CA SER A 336 -12.89 -9.04 15.96
C SER A 336 -13.25 -7.91 16.95
N PRO A 337 -12.51 -7.78 18.07
CA PRO A 337 -12.72 -6.69 19.03
C PRO A 337 -12.13 -5.35 18.59
N VAL A 338 -11.48 -5.26 17.43
CA VAL A 338 -10.82 -4.03 16.97
C VAL A 338 -11.80 -2.94 16.57
N THR A 339 -11.37 -1.70 16.77
CA THR A 339 -12.11 -0.52 16.31
C THR A 339 -11.57 -0.10 14.94
N VAL A 340 -12.46 0.15 13.98
CA VAL A 340 -12.10 0.72 12.67
C VAL A 340 -12.45 2.19 12.66
N GLY A 341 -11.56 3.05 12.19
CA GLY A 341 -11.80 4.49 12.09
C GLY A 341 -10.98 5.18 11.03
N ILE A 342 -11.25 6.49 10.86
CA ILE A 342 -10.55 7.38 9.93
C ILE A 342 -9.91 8.51 10.72
N ARG A 343 -8.73 8.95 10.29
CA ARG A 343 -8.11 10.19 10.78
C ARG A 343 -8.32 11.29 9.75
N PHE A 344 -8.89 12.40 10.22
CA PHE A 344 -8.92 13.65 9.50
C PHE A 344 -7.74 14.53 9.92
N SER A 345 -7.21 15.31 8.99
CA SER A 345 -6.23 16.36 9.23
C SER A 345 -6.82 17.72 8.82
N THR A 346 -6.78 18.69 9.73
CA THR A 346 -7.22 20.07 9.46
C THR A 346 -6.15 20.85 8.71
N GLN A 347 -6.50 22.04 8.22
CA GLN A 347 -5.53 22.94 7.58
C GLN A 347 -4.37 23.34 8.47
N ASP A 348 -4.61 23.40 9.79
CA ASP A 348 -3.61 23.76 10.79
C ASP A 348 -2.79 22.55 11.27
N GLY A 349 -3.01 21.37 10.69
CA GLY A 349 -2.32 20.11 11.02
C GLY A 349 -2.87 19.39 12.25
N GLU A 350 -4.01 19.82 12.79
CA GLU A 350 -4.68 19.11 13.89
C GLU A 350 -5.25 17.77 13.39
N LYS A 351 -5.06 16.72 14.19
CA LYS A 351 -5.47 15.35 13.86
C LYS A 351 -6.75 14.98 14.62
N ILE A 352 -7.80 14.65 13.88
CA ILE A 352 -9.11 14.28 14.43
C ILE A 352 -9.38 12.81 14.13
N TYR A 353 -9.37 11.97 15.17
CA TYR A 353 -9.66 10.54 15.07
C TYR A 353 -11.16 10.31 15.19
N THR A 354 -11.75 9.64 14.21
CA THR A 354 -13.19 9.35 14.17
C THR A 354 -13.41 7.85 14.05
N ASN A 355 -13.95 7.25 15.10
CA ASN A 355 -14.32 5.83 15.10
C ASN A 355 -15.55 5.63 14.21
N ILE A 356 -15.46 4.67 13.29
CA ILE A 356 -16.55 4.25 12.41
C ILE A 356 -17.26 3.03 12.98
N SER A 357 -16.50 2.04 13.47
CA SER A 357 -17.07 0.86 14.12
C SER A 357 -16.26 0.48 15.35
N ASN A 358 -16.93 0.35 16.49
CA ASN A 358 -16.33 -0.16 17.72
C ASN A 358 -16.55 -1.68 17.78
N GLY A 359 -15.58 -2.45 17.33
CA GLY A 359 -15.71 -3.90 17.16
C GLY A 359 -16.33 -4.29 15.82
N ILE A 360 -16.02 -5.51 15.39
CA ILE A 360 -16.52 -6.13 14.16
C ILE A 360 -17.27 -7.41 14.55
N GLY A 361 -18.60 -7.34 14.50
CA GLY A 361 -19.50 -8.43 14.87
C GLY A 361 -20.14 -9.15 13.68
N TRP A 362 -19.65 -8.94 12.46
CA TRP A 362 -20.21 -9.51 11.23
C TRP A 362 -19.17 -10.33 10.47
N THR A 363 -19.65 -11.16 9.55
CA THR A 363 -18.84 -11.86 8.55
C THR A 363 -19.35 -11.45 7.17
N GLY A 364 -18.44 -11.22 6.22
CA GLY A 364 -18.78 -10.66 4.91
C GLY A 364 -18.63 -9.14 4.85
N TRP A 365 -19.08 -8.55 3.74
CA TRP A 365 -19.10 -7.10 3.50
C TRP A 365 -20.20 -6.40 4.30
N LYS A 366 -19.85 -5.32 4.99
CA LYS A 366 -20.81 -4.40 5.60
C LYS A 366 -20.35 -2.96 5.42
N TYR A 367 -21.27 -2.09 5.01
CA TYR A 367 -21.01 -0.66 4.97
C TYR A 367 -21.04 -0.09 6.39
N VAL A 368 -20.02 0.68 6.73
CA VAL A 368 -19.87 1.34 8.02
C VAL A 368 -19.55 2.80 7.81
N GLU A 369 -20.14 3.67 8.62
CA GLU A 369 -20.04 5.12 8.45
C GLU A 369 -19.99 5.87 9.78
N ALA A 370 -19.41 7.07 9.75
CA ALA A 370 -19.40 8.00 10.87
C ALA A 370 -19.71 9.42 10.41
N LYS A 371 -20.10 10.25 11.38
CA LYS A 371 -20.29 11.68 11.16
C LYS A 371 -18.95 12.40 11.30
N PRO A 372 -18.51 13.17 10.28
CA PRO A 372 -17.34 14.01 10.40
C PRO A 372 -17.62 15.22 11.31
N PRO A 373 -16.61 16.03 11.67
CA PRO A 373 -16.79 17.26 12.42
C PRO A 373 -17.81 18.19 11.75
N SER A 374 -18.73 18.77 12.51
CA SER A 374 -19.75 19.69 11.99
C SER A 374 -19.30 21.15 11.97
N ASP A 375 -18.20 21.50 12.65
CA ASP A 375 -17.67 22.86 12.64
C ASP A 375 -17.09 23.19 11.27
N LEU A 376 -17.71 24.14 10.56
CA LEU A 376 -17.28 24.58 9.24
C LEU A 376 -15.85 25.14 9.23
N LYS A 377 -15.33 25.60 10.38
CA LYS A 377 -13.99 26.19 10.48
C LYS A 377 -12.85 25.21 10.28
N VAL A 378 -13.08 23.92 10.53
CA VAL A 378 -12.02 22.90 10.35
C VAL A 378 -11.88 22.44 8.91
N TYR A 379 -12.80 22.85 8.03
CA TYR A 379 -12.80 22.48 6.62
C TYR A 379 -11.97 23.46 5.78
N PRO A 380 -11.37 23.00 4.68
CA PRO A 380 -11.33 21.62 4.18
C PRO A 380 -10.55 20.64 5.07
N LEU A 381 -11.10 19.44 5.21
CA LEU A 381 -10.46 18.31 5.88
C LEU A 381 -9.75 17.42 4.86
N LYS A 382 -8.60 16.86 5.25
CA LYS A 382 -7.98 15.75 4.53
C LYS A 382 -8.22 14.44 5.26
N ILE A 383 -8.44 13.35 4.53
CA ILE A 383 -8.33 12.01 5.08
C ILE A 383 -6.94 11.50 4.78
N ASP A 384 -6.13 11.29 5.81
CA ASP A 384 -4.75 10.84 5.66
C ASP A 384 -4.51 9.44 6.21
N ARG A 385 -5.42 8.89 7.02
CA ARG A 385 -5.31 7.52 7.55
C ARG A 385 -6.66 6.84 7.67
N ILE A 386 -6.65 5.52 7.43
CA ILE A 386 -7.60 4.59 8.03
C ILE A 386 -6.85 3.83 9.12
N TYR A 387 -7.51 3.51 10.24
CA TYR A 387 -6.87 2.79 11.33
C TYR A 387 -7.72 1.65 11.87
N VAL A 388 -7.00 0.64 12.36
CA VAL A 388 -7.52 -0.42 13.21
C VAL A 388 -6.87 -0.27 14.59
N GLU A 389 -7.69 -0.15 15.64
CA GLU A 389 -7.26 0.12 17.00
C GLU A 389 -7.67 -1.00 17.97
N LEU A 390 -6.78 -1.32 18.90
CA LEU A 390 -7.05 -2.23 20.00
C LEU A 390 -6.72 -1.58 21.36
N ASN A 391 -7.59 -1.83 22.34
CA ASN A 391 -7.38 -1.31 23.69
C ASN A 391 -6.17 -1.95 24.38
N GLU A 392 -5.58 -1.21 25.33
CA GLU A 392 -4.51 -1.69 26.21
C GLU A 392 -4.91 -3.01 26.91
N ASN A 393 -3.92 -3.86 27.17
CA ASN A 393 -4.04 -5.18 27.78
C ASN A 393 -4.87 -6.19 26.96
N LYS A 394 -4.97 -5.99 25.65
CA LYS A 394 -5.56 -6.95 24.70
C LYS A 394 -4.61 -7.24 23.56
N ASN A 395 -4.71 -8.44 23.01
CA ASN A 395 -3.98 -8.84 21.81
C ASN A 395 -4.99 -9.39 20.80
N ASP A 396 -4.86 -8.97 19.55
CA ASP A 396 -5.69 -9.44 18.44
C ASP A 396 -4.91 -9.39 17.14
N TYR A 397 -5.18 -10.34 16.25
CA TYR A 397 -4.63 -10.36 14.90
C TYR A 397 -5.73 -10.77 13.93
N GLY A 398 -5.64 -10.28 12.69
CA GLY A 398 -6.70 -10.53 11.74
C GLY A 398 -6.45 -9.91 10.37
N VAL A 399 -7.46 -10.08 9.53
CA VAL A 399 -7.51 -9.58 8.17
C VAL A 399 -8.82 -8.84 8.00
N ILE A 400 -8.74 -7.60 7.54
CA ILE A 400 -9.90 -6.79 7.15
C ILE A 400 -9.70 -6.38 5.70
N LEU A 401 -10.77 -6.49 4.90
CA LEU A 401 -10.77 -5.87 3.57
C LEU A 401 -11.57 -4.58 3.64
N ILE A 402 -11.08 -3.57 2.93
CA ILE A 402 -11.67 -2.23 2.90
C ILE A 402 -11.84 -1.85 1.43
N ASP A 403 -13.01 -1.31 1.12
CA ASP A 403 -13.34 -0.92 -0.25
C ASP A 403 -14.25 0.31 -0.24
N GLU A 404 -14.24 1.08 -1.33
CA GLU A 404 -15.17 2.19 -1.62
C GLU A 404 -15.34 3.16 -0.43
N LEU A 405 -14.28 3.93 -0.14
CA LEU A 405 -14.34 5.04 0.81
C LEU A 405 -15.11 6.19 0.17
N GLU A 406 -16.21 6.61 0.79
CA GLU A 406 -17.16 7.56 0.25
C GLU A 406 -17.52 8.66 1.25
N ALA A 407 -17.90 9.84 0.73
CA ALA A 407 -18.59 10.89 1.47
C ALA A 407 -20.03 11.04 0.98
N ASN A 408 -20.99 11.05 1.90
CA ASN A 408 -22.41 11.15 1.62
C ASN A 408 -22.90 12.56 1.92
N TYR A 409 -23.40 13.26 0.90
CA TYR A 409 -23.92 14.63 1.04
C TYR A 409 -25.44 14.68 0.99
N PRO A 410 -26.07 15.65 1.67
CA PRO A 410 -27.51 15.81 1.64
C PRO A 410 -27.97 16.09 0.21
N LEU A 411 -29.06 15.43 -0.19
CA LEU A 411 -29.75 15.79 -1.41
C LEU A 411 -30.35 17.19 -1.24
N ASN A 412 -29.99 18.13 -2.11
CA ASN A 412 -30.71 19.38 -2.23
C ASN A 412 -32.17 19.07 -2.59
N GLN A 413 -33.12 19.36 -1.70
CA GLN A 413 -34.55 19.18 -1.94
C GLN A 413 -34.95 19.97 -3.18
N GLY A 414 -35.11 19.27 -4.31
CA GLY A 414 -35.40 19.87 -5.62
C GLY A 414 -34.83 19.12 -6.82
N GLN A 415 -33.88 18.19 -6.65
CA GLN A 415 -33.30 17.42 -7.75
C GLN A 415 -33.75 15.96 -7.72
N SER A 416 -34.66 15.60 -8.64
CA SER A 416 -34.95 14.20 -9.01
C SER A 416 -33.76 13.63 -9.79
N ALA A 417 -33.45 12.35 -9.58
CA ALA A 417 -32.27 11.63 -10.08
C ALA A 417 -32.21 11.40 -11.62
N SER A 418 -32.82 12.27 -12.43
CA SER A 418 -32.90 12.11 -13.89
C SER A 418 -32.73 13.41 -14.68
N GLU A 419 -32.38 14.54 -14.06
CA GLU A 419 -31.97 15.74 -14.80
C GLU A 419 -30.44 15.84 -14.77
N ASP A 420 -29.84 16.01 -15.96
CA ASP A 420 -28.39 16.15 -16.18
C ASP A 420 -27.76 17.08 -15.12
N LYS A 421 -27.04 16.48 -14.16
CA LYS A 421 -26.31 17.19 -13.10
C LYS A 421 -25.24 18.07 -13.76
N ASN A 422 -25.55 19.34 -13.96
CA ASN A 422 -24.54 20.33 -14.28
C ASN A 422 -23.85 20.75 -12.98
N THR A 423 -22.71 20.14 -12.66
CA THR A 423 -21.80 20.66 -11.64
C THR A 423 -21.15 21.92 -12.21
N PHE A 424 -21.02 22.99 -11.42
CA PHE A 424 -20.39 24.23 -11.86
C PHE A 424 -19.11 24.50 -11.06
N ILE A 425 -18.06 24.95 -11.74
CA ILE A 425 -16.85 25.49 -11.11
C ILE A 425 -16.68 26.96 -11.50
N PHE A 426 -15.91 27.69 -10.69
CA PHE A 426 -15.57 29.07 -10.95
C PHE A 426 -14.10 29.18 -11.36
N TYR A 427 -13.83 29.98 -12.39
CA TYR A 427 -12.47 30.23 -12.89
C TYR A 427 -12.20 31.73 -12.99
N VAL A 428 -11.06 32.19 -12.47
CA VAL A 428 -10.62 33.58 -12.61
C VAL A 428 -9.79 33.70 -13.88
N VAL A 429 -10.23 34.53 -14.82
CA VAL A 429 -9.55 34.73 -16.11
C VAL A 429 -8.14 35.29 -15.89
N GLU A 430 -7.14 34.63 -16.48
CA GLU A 430 -5.75 35.08 -16.51
C GLU A 430 -5.41 35.79 -17.83
N LYS A 431 -4.32 36.56 -17.84
CA LYS A 431 -3.90 37.31 -19.04
C LYS A 431 -3.48 36.35 -20.15
N GLY A 432 -4.18 36.38 -21.29
CA GLY A 432 -3.89 35.56 -22.46
C GLY A 432 -4.67 34.23 -22.51
N ASP A 433 -5.66 34.08 -21.64
CA ASP A 433 -6.62 32.99 -21.68
C ASP A 433 -7.54 33.06 -22.90
N THR A 434 -7.95 31.88 -23.36
CA THR A 434 -9.02 31.68 -24.34
C THR A 434 -9.98 30.65 -23.76
N LEU A 435 -11.22 30.59 -24.22
CA LEU A 435 -12.20 29.61 -23.73
C LEU A 435 -11.69 28.17 -23.86
N ASP A 436 -10.91 27.87 -24.91
CA ASP A 436 -10.25 26.57 -25.08
C ASP A 436 -9.23 26.27 -23.98
N LYS A 437 -8.30 27.21 -23.72
CA LYS A 437 -7.28 27.03 -22.68
C LYS A 437 -7.90 26.88 -21.30
N ILE A 438 -8.97 27.63 -21.04
CA ILE A 438 -9.71 27.55 -19.78
C ILE A 438 -10.35 26.17 -19.66
N CYS A 439 -11.06 25.69 -20.69
CA CYS A 439 -11.67 24.36 -20.67
C CYS A 439 -10.64 23.25 -20.44
N ASP A 440 -9.44 23.37 -21.02
CA ASP A 440 -8.36 22.40 -20.83
C ASP A 440 -7.82 22.41 -19.41
N LYS A 441 -7.58 23.61 -18.85
CA LYS A 441 -7.05 23.79 -17.49
C LYS A 441 -8.04 23.33 -16.41
N THR A 442 -9.34 23.44 -16.69
CA THR A 442 -10.39 23.14 -15.72
C THR A 442 -11.12 21.82 -15.99
N HIS A 443 -10.61 20.99 -16.89
CA HIS A 443 -11.23 19.74 -17.34
C HIS A 443 -12.71 19.89 -17.75
N SER A 444 -13.10 21.08 -18.19
CA SER A 444 -14.48 21.38 -18.58
C SER A 444 -14.72 20.94 -20.03
N ASN A 445 -15.92 20.44 -20.30
CA ASN A 445 -16.22 19.83 -21.60
C ASN A 445 -16.22 20.88 -22.73
N ARG A 446 -15.26 20.78 -23.67
CA ARG A 446 -15.15 21.68 -24.84
C ARG A 446 -16.43 21.75 -25.68
N ASN A 447 -17.29 20.72 -25.64
CA ASN A 447 -18.56 20.71 -26.37
C ASN A 447 -19.62 21.61 -25.74
N ARG A 448 -19.37 22.16 -24.54
CA ARG A 448 -20.28 23.04 -23.80
C ARG A 448 -19.86 24.51 -23.82
N LYS A 449 -19.00 24.91 -24.76
CA LYS A 449 -18.62 26.33 -24.95
C LYS A 449 -19.83 27.25 -25.06
N ASN A 450 -20.88 26.85 -25.77
CA ASN A 450 -22.10 27.67 -25.88
C ASN A 450 -22.80 27.87 -24.52
N ASP A 451 -22.75 26.87 -23.65
CA ASP A 451 -23.26 26.98 -22.29
C ASP A 451 -22.38 27.92 -21.46
N ILE A 452 -21.05 27.81 -21.59
CA ILE A 452 -20.10 28.74 -20.95
C ILE A 452 -20.38 30.18 -21.38
N LEU A 453 -20.56 30.43 -22.68
CA LEU A 453 -20.90 31.75 -23.21
C LEU A 453 -22.20 32.27 -22.58
N LYS A 454 -23.23 31.41 -22.54
CA LYS A 454 -24.55 31.74 -22.00
C LYS A 454 -24.52 32.04 -20.50
N TYR A 455 -23.89 31.19 -19.70
CA TYR A 455 -23.84 31.36 -18.23
C TYR A 455 -23.01 32.56 -17.80
N ASN A 456 -22.06 33.00 -18.63
CA ASN A 456 -21.15 34.10 -18.32
C ASN A 456 -21.51 35.41 -19.02
N GLU A 457 -22.60 35.40 -19.78
CA GLU A 457 -23.08 36.54 -20.57
C GLU A 457 -21.96 37.13 -21.44
N ILE A 458 -21.18 36.26 -22.08
CA ILE A 458 -20.07 36.61 -22.99
C ILE A 458 -20.35 36.12 -24.41
N SER A 459 -19.80 36.81 -25.40
CA SER A 459 -19.98 36.49 -26.82
C SER A 459 -18.77 35.77 -27.42
N GLY A 460 -17.64 35.70 -26.71
CA GLY A 460 -16.44 35.00 -27.16
C GLY A 460 -15.19 35.37 -26.36
N ASP A 461 -14.02 34.94 -26.85
CA ASP A 461 -12.73 35.14 -26.19
C ASP A 461 -12.39 36.62 -25.96
N GLN A 462 -12.91 37.53 -26.79
CA GLN A 462 -12.69 38.97 -26.63
C GLN A 462 -13.28 39.56 -25.33
N ASP A 463 -14.24 38.87 -24.71
CA ASP A 463 -14.90 39.31 -23.48
C ASP A 463 -14.24 38.72 -22.21
N LEU A 464 -13.14 37.98 -22.38
CA LEU A 464 -12.31 37.42 -21.31
C LEU A 464 -11.34 38.47 -20.78
N ILE A 465 -11.82 39.28 -19.86
CA ILE A 465 -11.01 40.30 -19.17
C ILE A 465 -10.30 39.65 -17.98
N PRO A 466 -8.97 39.77 -17.85
CA PRO A 466 -8.24 39.23 -16.69
C PRO A 466 -8.85 39.70 -15.36
N GLY A 467 -9.08 38.76 -14.44
CA GLY A 467 -9.77 38.98 -13.17
C GLY A 467 -11.28 38.77 -13.21
N LYS A 468 -11.91 38.62 -14.38
CA LYS A 468 -13.33 38.23 -14.48
C LYS A 468 -13.49 36.79 -13.99
N ILE A 469 -14.57 36.51 -13.25
CA ILE A 469 -14.90 35.16 -12.78
C ILE A 469 -15.87 34.53 -13.77
N LEU A 470 -15.52 33.35 -14.29
CA LEU A 470 -16.37 32.55 -15.17
C LEU A 470 -17.00 31.38 -14.42
N VAL A 471 -18.26 31.10 -14.69
CA VAL A 471 -19.05 29.93 -14.31
C VAL A 471 -18.91 28.88 -15.41
N LEU A 472 -18.26 27.77 -15.12
CA LEU A 472 -18.00 26.71 -16.09
C LEU A 472 -18.79 25.45 -15.71
N PRO A 473 -19.62 24.89 -16.61
CA PRO A 473 -20.25 23.61 -16.38
C PRO A 473 -19.22 22.48 -16.53
N VAL A 474 -19.06 21.69 -15.48
CA VAL A 474 -18.25 20.48 -15.42
C VAL A 474 -19.18 19.29 -15.54
N GLN A 475 -18.69 18.25 -16.20
CA GLN A 475 -19.33 16.94 -16.18
C GLN A 475 -18.74 16.20 -14.99
N ASP A 476 -19.57 15.77 -14.03
CA ASP A 476 -19.10 14.86 -12.99
C ASP A 476 -18.40 13.69 -13.68
N GLY A 477 -17.13 13.48 -13.32
CA GLY A 477 -16.36 12.32 -13.76
C GLY A 477 -17.19 11.08 -13.43
N ARG A 478 -17.45 10.28 -14.45
CA ARG A 478 -17.97 8.93 -14.26
C ARG A 478 -16.87 8.04 -13.72
#